data_AF-A0A847XRS6-F1
#
_entry.id   AF-A0A847XRS6-F1
#
_cell.length_a   1.000
_cell.length_b   1.000
_cell.length_c   1.000
_cell.angle_alpha   90.00
_cell.angle_beta   90.00
_cell.angle_gamma   90.00
#
_symmetry.space_group_name_H-M   'P 1'
#
loop_
_entity.id
_entity.type
_entity.pdbx_description
1 polymer ?
#
loop_
_entity_poly.entity_id
_entity_poly.type
_entity_poly.pdbx_seq_one_letter_code
_entity_poly.pdbx_strand_id
1 'polypeptide(L)'
;MFLAVLVLSATGYLSYLNLSSVVSSINVDTKPDQRLLSIREISMELGKAENSIRLFTLTNDPRVLKPFYSIVAEIDDKIDSLRSECLDDTVMLQQVDTISTLIERNIVIWNQMLSLNPNR
;
A
#
# COMPACT_ATOMS: atom_id res chain seq x y z
N MET A 1 -7.32 -8.29 -58.45
CA MET A 1 -6.98 -7.04 -57.72
C MET A 1 -7.97 -6.77 -56.58
N PHE A 2 -9.29 -6.73 -56.82
CA PHE A 2 -10.29 -6.52 -55.75
C PHE A 2 -10.21 -7.50 -54.56
N LEU A 3 -9.99 -8.79 -54.80
CA LEU A 3 -9.84 -9.80 -53.73
C LEU A 3 -8.60 -9.53 -52.85
N ALA A 4 -7.49 -9.08 -53.43
CA ALA A 4 -6.29 -8.75 -52.68
C ALA A 4 -6.50 -7.52 -51.78
N VAL A 5 -7.23 -6.53 -52.28
CA VAL A 5 -7.60 -5.33 -51.49
C VAL A 5 -8.53 -5.71 -50.33
N LEU A 6 -9.49 -6.60 -50.55
CA LEU A 6 -10.42 -7.04 -49.51
C LEU A 6 -9.71 -7.79 -48.37
N VAL A 7 -8.75 -8.66 -48.72
CA VAL A 7 -7.92 -9.38 -47.72
C VAL A 7 -7.00 -8.42 -46.96
N LEU A 8 -6.40 -7.43 -47.64
CA LEU A 8 -5.59 -6.41 -46.98
C LEU A 8 -6.42 -5.54 -46.02
N SER A 9 -7.63 -5.13 -46.41
CA SER A 9 -8.53 -4.36 -45.55
C SER A 9 -9.03 -5.18 -44.36
N ALA A 10 -9.37 -6.46 -44.55
CA ALA A 10 -9.77 -7.36 -43.47
C ALA A 10 -8.62 -7.58 -42.47
N THR A 11 -7.39 -7.73 -42.96
CA THR A 11 -6.19 -7.89 -42.12
C THR A 11 -5.87 -6.61 -41.36
N GLY A 12 -5.99 -5.45 -41.99
CA GLY A 12 -5.84 -4.15 -41.32
C GLY A 12 -6.90 -3.92 -40.23
N TYR A 13 -8.16 -4.27 -40.50
CA TYR A 13 -9.25 -4.16 -39.53
C TYR A 13 -9.07 -5.13 -38.36
N LEU A 14 -8.70 -6.39 -38.63
CA LEU A 14 -8.43 -7.38 -37.59
C LEU A 14 -7.21 -6.99 -36.73
N SER A 15 -6.17 -6.44 -37.36
CA SER A 15 -5.00 -5.93 -36.66
C SER A 15 -5.36 -4.74 -35.77
N TYR A 16 -6.24 -3.83 -36.23
CA TYR A 16 -6.77 -2.73 -35.42
C TYR A 16 -7.60 -3.23 -34.22
N LEU A 17 -8.45 -4.24 -34.40
CA LEU A 17 -9.20 -4.86 -33.31
C LEU A 17 -8.27 -5.53 -32.28
N ASN A 18 -7.27 -6.28 -32.75
CA ASN A 18 -6.30 -6.93 -31.88
C ASN A 18 -5.43 -5.90 -31.13
N LEU A 19 -4.97 -4.85 -31.82
CA LEU A 19 -4.21 -3.75 -31.21
C LEU A 19 -5.07 -2.95 -30.23
N SER A 20 -6.33 -2.66 -30.57
CA SER A 20 -7.26 -1.98 -29.68
C SER A 20 -7.62 -2.83 -28.46
N SER A 21 -7.69 -4.15 -28.59
CA SER A 21 -7.90 -5.07 -27.47
C SER A 21 -6.65 -5.21 -26.59
N VAL A 22 -5.45 -5.13 -27.17
CA VAL A 22 -4.19 -5.10 -26.41
C VAL A 22 -4.01 -3.75 -25.72
N VAL A 23 -4.36 -2.64 -26.37
CA VAL A 23 -4.36 -1.29 -25.78
C VAL A 23 -5.46 -1.15 -24.72
N SER A 24 -6.61 -1.82 -24.85
CA SER A 24 -7.63 -1.86 -23.79
C SER A 24 -7.31 -2.87 -22.69
N SER A 25 -6.46 -3.88 -22.95
CA SER A 25 -5.83 -4.73 -21.92
C SER A 25 -4.66 -4.04 -21.24
N ILE A 26 -4.12 -2.96 -21.81
CA ILE A 26 -3.49 -1.86 -21.06
C ILE A 26 -4.64 -1.01 -20.49
N ASN A 27 -5.57 -1.66 -19.78
CA ASN A 27 -6.18 -0.99 -18.65
C ASN A 27 -5.02 -0.77 -17.70
N VAL A 28 -4.42 0.41 -17.79
CA VAL A 28 -3.76 1.02 -16.66
C VAL A 28 -4.84 1.06 -15.59
N ASP A 29 -4.93 -0.05 -14.85
CA ASP A 29 -5.50 -0.08 -13.54
C ASP A 29 -4.90 1.15 -12.87
N THR A 30 -5.72 2.18 -12.69
CA THR A 30 -5.36 3.45 -12.06
C THR A 30 -5.58 3.32 -10.53
N LYS A 31 -6.17 2.19 -10.10
CA LYS A 31 -6.32 1.73 -8.71
C LYS A 31 -5.04 1.24 -7.98
N PRO A 32 -4.05 0.58 -8.61
CA PRO A 32 -2.83 0.17 -7.95
C PRO A 32 -2.03 1.38 -7.49
N ASP A 33 -2.08 2.51 -8.20
CA ASP A 33 -1.45 3.75 -7.75
C ASP A 33 -2.01 4.21 -6.40
N GLN A 34 -3.33 4.15 -6.20
CA GLN A 34 -3.95 4.56 -4.93
C GLN A 34 -3.61 3.59 -3.81
N ARG A 35 -3.70 2.27 -4.04
CA ARG A 35 -3.34 1.26 -3.03
C ARG A 35 -1.86 1.32 -2.65
N LEU A 36 -0.98 1.49 -3.64
CA LEU A 36 0.45 1.64 -3.44
C LEU A 36 0.79 2.94 -2.70
N LEU A 37 0.07 4.02 -3.01
CA LEU A 37 0.17 5.28 -2.28
C LEU A 37 -0.23 5.09 -0.81
N SER A 38 -1.35 4.42 -0.53
CA SER A 38 -1.78 4.11 0.85
C SER A 38 -0.73 3.29 1.60
N ILE A 39 -0.16 2.26 0.98
CA ILE A 39 0.93 1.46 1.59
C ILE A 39 2.17 2.33 1.86
N ARG A 40 2.53 3.22 0.92
CA ARG A 40 3.66 4.13 1.08
C ARG A 40 3.42 5.13 2.22
N GLU A 41 2.22 5.65 2.34
CA GLU A 41 1.83 6.55 3.43
C GLU A 41 1.91 5.86 4.79
N ILE A 42 1.36 4.65 4.90
CA ILE A 42 1.46 3.81 6.11
C ILE A 42 2.93 3.58 6.48
N SER A 43 3.79 3.24 5.52
CA SER A 43 5.22 3.04 5.73
C SER A 43 5.94 4.30 6.22
N MET A 44 5.60 5.45 5.64
CA MET A 44 6.17 6.74 6.04
C MET A 44 5.72 7.15 7.45
N GLU A 45 4.47 6.87 7.83
CA GLU A 45 3.95 7.09 9.18
C GLU A 45 4.63 6.15 10.19
N LEU A 46 4.75 4.86 9.90
CA LEU A 46 5.51 3.93 10.73
C LEU A 46 6.95 4.40 10.98
N GLY A 47 7.62 4.94 9.95
CA GLY A 47 8.95 5.53 10.10
C GLY A 47 8.97 6.74 11.05
N LYS A 48 7.93 7.58 11.04
CA LYS A 48 7.80 8.68 12.01
C LYS A 48 7.56 8.17 13.42
N ALA A 49 6.73 7.13 13.58
CA ALA A 49 6.45 6.49 14.87
C ALA A 49 7.73 5.89 15.47
N GLU A 50 8.52 5.17 14.67
CA GLU A 50 9.82 4.64 15.09
C GLU A 50 10.78 5.75 15.53
N ASN A 51 10.87 6.83 14.74
CA ASN A 51 11.74 7.95 15.05
C ASN A 51 11.33 8.61 16.38
N SER A 52 10.03 8.76 16.64
CA SER A 52 9.51 9.25 17.92
C SER A 52 9.96 8.40 19.10
N ILE A 53 9.93 7.08 18.96
CA ILE A 53 10.41 6.16 20.02
C ILE A 53 11.91 6.33 20.22
N ARG A 54 12.71 6.33 19.15
CA ARG A 54 14.16 6.54 19.24
C ARG A 54 14.51 7.86 19.93
N LEU A 55 13.77 8.93 19.60
CA LEU A 55 13.95 10.25 20.21
C LEU A 55 13.58 10.22 21.70
N PHE A 56 12.53 9.50 22.08
CA PHE A 56 12.17 9.29 23.49
C PHE A 56 13.29 8.54 24.23
N THR A 57 13.85 7.49 23.64
CA THR A 57 14.97 6.75 24.24
C THR A 57 16.21 7.61 24.47
N LEU A 58 16.42 8.64 23.64
CA LEU A 58 17.55 9.56 23.76
C LEU A 58 17.29 10.75 24.68
N THR A 59 16.08 11.31 24.65
CA THR A 59 15.74 12.58 25.32
C THR A 59 14.96 12.41 26.62
N ASN A 60 14.37 11.23 26.83
CA ASN A 60 13.42 10.92 27.90
C ASN A 60 12.22 11.88 27.98
N ASP A 61 11.93 12.63 26.90
CA ASP A 61 10.85 13.61 26.86
C ASP A 61 9.56 12.94 26.34
N PRO A 62 8.53 12.73 27.18
CA PRO A 62 7.30 12.07 26.76
C PRO A 62 6.53 12.83 25.67
N ARG A 63 6.81 14.13 25.47
CA ARG A 63 6.16 14.93 24.42
C ARG A 63 6.50 14.44 23.02
N VAL A 64 7.66 13.80 22.85
CA VAL A 64 8.11 13.27 21.54
C VAL A 64 7.39 11.99 21.13
N LEU A 65 6.65 11.35 22.04
CA LEU A 65 5.81 10.17 21.76
C LEU A 65 4.43 10.52 21.19
N LYS A 66 4.04 11.79 21.18
CA LYS A 66 2.74 12.21 20.64
C LYS A 66 2.46 11.70 19.21
N PRO A 67 3.43 11.77 18.26
CA PRO A 67 3.24 11.21 16.92
C PRO A 67 3.07 9.69 16.93
N PHE A 68 3.84 8.98 17.77
CA PHE A 68 3.71 7.53 17.92
C PHE A 68 2.29 7.11 18.32
N TYR A 69 1.71 7.74 19.36
CA TYR A 69 0.36 7.40 19.81
C TYR A 69 -0.71 7.75 18.77
N SER A 70 -0.58 8.86 18.04
CA SER A 70 -1.51 9.22 16.96
C SER A 70 -1.50 8.16 15.86
N ILE A 71 -0.30 7.73 15.45
CA ILE A 71 -0.14 6.79 14.34
C ILE A 71 -0.66 5.41 14.74
N VAL A 72 -0.37 4.94 15.95
CA VAL A 72 -0.92 3.67 16.46
C VAL A 72 -2.44 3.70 16.55
N ALA A 73 -3.05 4.84 16.86
CA ALA A 73 -4.51 4.96 16.91
C ALA A 73 -5.16 5.00 15.52
N GLU A 74 -4.49 5.56 14.51
CA GLU A 74 -5.03 5.75 13.16
C GLU A 74 -4.70 4.59 12.19
N ILE A 75 -3.72 3.75 12.52
CA ILE A 75 -3.21 2.72 11.59
C ILE A 75 -4.21 1.59 11.35
N ASP A 76 -5.01 1.23 12.36
CA ASP A 76 -6.05 0.20 12.23
C ASP A 76 -7.13 0.66 11.23
N ASP A 77 -7.61 1.91 11.35
CA ASP A 77 -8.58 2.50 10.42
C ASP A 77 -8.04 2.55 8.98
N LYS A 78 -6.76 2.87 8.81
CA LYS A 78 -6.10 2.89 7.48
C LYS A 78 -5.96 1.49 6.88
N ILE A 79 -5.60 0.50 7.70
CA ILE A 79 -5.51 -0.89 7.26
C ILE A 79 -6.89 -1.42 6.87
N ASP A 80 -7.94 -1.09 7.62
CA ASP A 80 -9.31 -1.50 7.31
C ASP A 80 -9.82 -0.84 6.03
N SER A 81 -9.50 0.44 5.80
CA SER A 81 -9.76 1.11 4.51
C SER A 81 -9.07 0.38 3.36
N LEU A 82 -7.78 0.07 3.50
CA LEU A 82 -7.00 -0.65 2.49
C LEU A 82 -7.54 -2.07 2.23
N ARG A 83 -8.01 -2.76 3.28
CA ARG A 83 -8.64 -4.08 3.16
C ARG A 83 -9.95 -3.99 2.37
N SER A 84 -10.76 -2.97 2.61
CA SER A 84 -12.02 -2.74 1.89
C SER A 84 -11.80 -2.47 0.39
N GLU A 85 -10.70 -1.81 0.04
CA GLU A 85 -10.31 -1.55 -1.35
C GLU A 85 -9.78 -2.78 -2.08
N CYS A 86 -9.34 -3.81 -1.35
CA CYS A 86 -8.72 -5.03 -1.86
C CYS A 86 -9.65 -6.26 -1.87
N LEU A 87 -10.94 -6.11 -1.55
CA LEU A 87 -11.90 -7.22 -1.48
C LEU A 87 -12.03 -8.02 -2.79
N ASP A 88 -11.84 -7.37 -3.94
CA ASP A 88 -11.96 -7.99 -5.26
C ASP A 88 -10.75 -8.84 -5.68
N ASP A 89 -9.63 -8.78 -4.94
CA ASP A 89 -8.38 -9.46 -5.27
C ASP A 89 -7.84 -10.24 -4.06
N THR A 90 -8.03 -11.56 -4.08
CA THR A 90 -7.63 -12.46 -2.98
C THR A 90 -6.13 -12.44 -2.70
N VAL A 91 -5.29 -12.22 -3.73
CA VAL A 91 -3.83 -12.16 -3.55
C VAL A 91 -3.45 -10.86 -2.86
N MET A 92 -4.04 -9.74 -3.27
CA MET A 92 -3.83 -8.45 -2.62
C MET A 92 -4.35 -8.43 -1.19
N LEU A 93 -5.51 -9.04 -0.93
CA LEU A 93 -6.06 -9.19 0.42
C LEU A 93 -5.07 -9.91 1.34
N GLN A 94 -4.48 -11.02 0.88
CA GLN A 94 -3.49 -11.78 1.66
C GLN A 94 -2.20 -10.96 1.92
N GLN A 95 -1.79 -10.12 0.98
CA GLN A 95 -0.67 -9.21 1.17
C GLN A 95 -0.99 -8.12 2.21
N VAL A 96 -2.18 -7.53 2.17
CA VAL A 96 -2.64 -6.54 3.16
C VAL A 96 -2.67 -7.16 4.57
N ASP A 97 -3.19 -8.38 4.72
CA ASP A 97 -3.20 -9.06 6.02
C ASP A 97 -1.79 -9.38 6.54
N THR A 98 -0.86 -9.72 5.63
CA THR A 98 0.56 -9.92 5.98
C THR A 98 1.18 -8.60 6.47
N ILE A 99 0.90 -7.49 5.80
CA ILE A 99 1.36 -6.16 6.19
C ILE A 99 0.77 -5.76 7.54
N SER A 100 -0.53 -5.97 7.78
CA SER A 100 -1.20 -5.72 9.07
C SER A 100 -0.49 -6.46 10.20
N THR A 101 -0.26 -7.76 10.02
CA THR A 101 0.39 -8.61 11.03
C THR A 101 1.82 -8.11 11.36
N LEU A 102 2.56 -7.64 10.35
CA LEU A 102 3.90 -7.08 10.55
C LEU A 102 3.88 -5.74 11.30
N ILE A 103 2.88 -4.90 11.00
CA ILE A 103 2.67 -3.62 11.67
C ILE A 103 2.36 -3.82 13.15
N GLU A 104 1.40 -4.68 13.46
CA GLU A 104 1.02 -5.02 14.84
C GLU A 104 2.23 -5.55 15.63
N ARG A 105 3.03 -6.42 15.01
CA ARG A 105 4.26 -6.93 15.64
C ARG A 105 5.27 -5.82 15.93
N ASN A 106 5.46 -4.86 15.02
CA ASN A 106 6.32 -3.71 15.28
C ASN A 106 5.79 -2.86 16.45
N ILE A 107 4.49 -2.62 16.52
CA ILE A 107 3.86 -1.87 17.62
C ILE A 107 4.08 -2.58 18.97
N VAL A 108 3.97 -3.90 19.01
CA VAL A 108 4.27 -4.69 20.22
C VAL A 108 5.74 -4.51 20.64
N ILE A 109 6.68 -4.60 19.70
CA ILE A 109 8.11 -4.41 19.97
C ILE A 109 8.37 -3.00 20.51
N TRP A 110 7.77 -1.99 19.90
CA TRP A 110 7.87 -0.60 20.32
C TRP A 110 7.34 -0.37 21.73
N ASN A 111 6.18 -0.94 22.06
CA ASN A 111 5.66 -0.90 23.42
C ASN A 111 6.58 -1.62 24.42
N GLN A 112 7.18 -2.75 24.03
CA GLN A 112 8.18 -3.42 24.85
C GLN A 112 9.40 -2.52 25.08
N MET A 113 9.91 -1.84 24.05
CA MET A 113 11.04 -0.90 24.20
C MET A 113 10.70 0.24 25.16
N LEU A 114 9.50 0.81 25.09
CA LEU A 114 9.04 1.84 26.03
C LEU A 114 8.94 1.29 27.46
N SER A 115 8.43 0.07 27.63
CA SER A 115 8.33 -0.60 28.95
C SER A 115 9.67 -1.00 29.55
N LEU A 116 10.72 -1.16 28.72
CA LEU A 116 12.10 -1.41 29.13
C LEU A 116 12.87 -0.12 29.42
N ASN A 117 12.40 1.02 28.92
CA ASN A 117 12.95 2.34 29.18
C ASN A 117 12.09 3.24 30.12
N PRO A 118 11.50 2.75 31.23
CA PRO A 118 10.67 3.59 32.08
C PRO A 118 11.49 4.40 33.10
N ASN A 119 12.76 4.06 33.34
CA ASN A 119 13.61 4.70 34.35
C ASN A 119 15.10 4.36 34.12
N ARG A 120 15.78 5.12 33.27
CA ARG A 120 17.24 5.28 33.38
C ARG A 120 17.60 6.74 33.54
#